data_AF-A0A3D3GMR0-F1
#
_entry.id   AF-A0A3D3GMR0-F1
#
_cell.length_a   1.000
_cell.length_b   1.000
_cell.length_c   1.000
_cell.angle_alpha   90.00
_cell.angle_beta   90.00
_cell.angle_gamma   90.00
#
_symmetry.space_group_name_H-M   'P 1'
#
loop_
_entity.id
_entity.type
_entity.pdbx_description
1 polymer ?
#
loop_
_entity_poly.entity_id
_entity_poly.type
_entity_poly.pdbx_seq_one_letter_code
_entity_poly.pdbx_strand_id
1 'polypeptide(L)'
;MGGPGKMNLTQQVIEERFGCRRCNACCKQPGFVYLKEGEADRMAEYLGMLVYDFTDQFCDVVDRRRLVLKKLPDEACIFLNEEGCRVHDAKPGQCRDFPSKWRTPASLEYCQGLKELMNSDV
;
A
#
# COMPACT_ATOMS: atom_id res chain seq x y z
N MET A 1 -25.42 19.03 26.84
CA MET A 1 -25.03 19.12 25.41
C MET A 1 -23.84 18.19 25.18
N GLY A 2 -24.07 16.88 25.20
CA GLY A 2 -23.02 15.89 24.91
C GLY A 2 -22.99 15.63 23.41
N GLY A 3 -21.94 16.10 22.72
CA GLY A 3 -21.73 15.88 21.29
C GLY A 3 -21.48 14.39 20.98
N PRO A 4 -21.66 13.97 19.71
CA PRO A 4 -21.57 12.56 19.32
C PRO A 4 -20.17 12.04 19.63
N GLY A 5 -20.11 10.97 20.43
CA GLY A 5 -18.88 10.28 20.78
C GLY A 5 -18.18 9.80 19.51
N LYS A 6 -16.98 10.32 19.27
CA LYS A 6 -16.10 9.82 18.20
C LYS A 6 -15.73 8.38 18.55
N MET A 7 -16.36 7.42 17.89
CA MET A 7 -16.00 6.01 18.02
C MET A 7 -14.62 5.81 17.40
N ASN A 8 -13.61 5.70 18.24
CA ASN A 8 -12.27 5.28 17.83
C ASN A 8 -12.32 3.79 17.52
N LEU A 9 -12.26 3.43 16.25
CA LEU A 9 -12.10 2.02 15.85
C LEU A 9 -10.79 1.48 16.41
N THR A 10 -10.87 0.34 17.08
CA THR A 10 -9.69 -0.34 17.59
C THR A 10 -8.89 -0.93 16.44
N GLN A 11 -7.58 -1.05 16.63
CA GLN A 11 -6.65 -1.66 15.69
C GLN A 11 -7.12 -3.05 15.21
N GLN A 12 -7.73 -3.81 16.12
CA GLN A 12 -8.30 -5.13 15.85
C GLN A 12 -9.40 -5.10 14.78
N VAL A 13 -10.31 -4.12 14.83
CA VAL A 13 -11.41 -4.02 13.85
C VAL A 13 -10.88 -3.76 12.44
N ILE A 14 -9.84 -2.95 12.32
CA ILE A 14 -9.21 -2.68 11.02
C ILE A 14 -8.52 -3.94 10.49
N GLU A 15 -7.82 -4.69 11.33
CA GLU A 15 -7.19 -5.95 10.92
C GLU A 15 -8.20 -6.99 10.42
N GLU A 16 -9.35 -7.11 11.08
CA GLU A 16 -10.36 -8.13 10.76
C GLU A 16 -11.28 -7.75 9.59
N ARG A 17 -11.65 -6.46 9.48
CA ARG A 17 -12.70 -6.02 8.55
C ARG A 17 -12.19 -5.20 7.35
N PHE A 18 -10.93 -4.77 7.36
CA PHE A 18 -10.42 -3.98 6.25
C PHE A 18 -10.28 -4.82 4.97
N GLY A 19 -10.84 -4.30 3.87
CA GLY A 19 -10.61 -4.80 2.52
C GLY A 19 -10.11 -3.69 1.60
N CYS A 20 -9.01 -3.94 0.87
CA CYS A 20 -8.55 -3.02 -0.16
C CYS A 20 -9.63 -2.84 -1.24
N ARG A 21 -10.17 -1.62 -1.38
CA ARG A 21 -11.20 -1.30 -2.39
C ARG A 21 -10.69 -1.12 -3.82
N ARG A 22 -9.40 -1.38 -4.06
CA ARG A 22 -8.73 -1.14 -5.36
C ARG A 22 -8.98 0.28 -5.92
N CYS A 23 -9.20 1.25 -5.02
CA CYS A 23 -9.47 2.64 -5.36
C CYS A 23 -8.21 3.43 -5.80
N ASN A 24 -7.04 2.81 -5.73
CA ASN A 24 -5.74 3.37 -6.12
C ASN A 24 -5.28 4.62 -5.33
N ALA A 25 -6.08 5.14 -4.41
CA ALA A 25 -5.77 6.36 -3.66
C ALA A 25 -4.49 6.25 -2.84
N CYS A 26 -4.27 5.12 -2.15
CA CYS A 26 -3.03 4.87 -1.39
C CYS A 26 -1.81 4.63 -2.29
N CYS A 27 -2.01 4.07 -3.50
CA CYS A 27 -0.95 3.81 -4.47
C CYS A 27 -0.39 5.09 -5.11
N LYS A 28 -1.11 6.21 -4.97
CA LYS A 28 -0.74 7.55 -5.48
C LYS A 28 -0.19 8.47 -4.38
N GLN A 29 -0.04 7.97 -3.16
CA GLN A 29 0.48 8.79 -2.07
C GLN A 29 2.00 8.87 -2.15
N PRO A 30 2.59 10.04 -1.83
CA PRO A 30 4.03 10.18 -1.77
C PRO A 30 4.62 9.28 -0.68
N GLY A 31 5.86 8.85 -0.90
CA GLY A 31 6.60 8.02 0.05
C GLY A 31 7.44 6.96 -0.66
N PHE A 32 7.92 5.99 0.13
CA PHE A 32 8.64 4.83 -0.38
C PHE A 32 7.92 3.55 0.01
N VAL A 33 7.81 2.64 -0.95
CA VAL A 33 7.44 1.25 -0.71
C VAL A 33 8.73 0.44 -0.62
N TYR A 34 9.19 0.22 0.60
CA TYR A 34 10.34 -0.61 0.94
C TYR A 34 10.02 -2.08 0.71
N LEU A 35 10.95 -2.76 0.05
CA LEU A 35 10.94 -4.20 -0.11
C LEU A 35 11.72 -4.87 1.02
N LYS A 36 11.09 -5.86 1.65
CA LYS A 36 11.74 -6.77 2.60
C LYS A 36 12.53 -7.84 1.82
N GLU A 37 13.37 -8.57 2.55
CA GLU A 37 14.09 -9.72 2.01
C GLU A 37 13.12 -10.73 1.34
N GLY A 38 13.48 -11.17 0.13
CA GLY A 38 12.68 -12.09 -0.68
C GLY A 38 11.44 -11.48 -1.36
N GLU A 39 11.11 -10.21 -1.13
CA GLU A 39 9.96 -9.59 -1.82
C GLU A 39 10.23 -9.31 -3.28
N ALA A 40 11.45 -8.90 -3.63
CA ALA A 40 11.85 -8.69 -5.01
C ALA A 40 11.75 -9.99 -5.82
N ASP A 41 12.23 -11.11 -5.27
CA ASP A 41 12.16 -12.43 -5.91
C ASP A 41 10.72 -12.85 -6.18
N ARG A 42 9.82 -12.74 -5.19
CA ARG A 42 8.39 -13.09 -5.36
C ARG A 42 7.70 -12.21 -6.40
N MET A 43 8.01 -10.91 -6.41
CA MET A 43 7.43 -9.99 -7.38
C MET A 43 7.95 -10.26 -8.80
N ALA A 44 9.23 -10.58 -8.93
CA ALA A 44 9.85 -10.97 -10.19
C ALA A 44 9.25 -12.27 -10.75
N GLU A 45 9.09 -13.29 -9.90
CA GLU A 45 8.45 -14.56 -10.25
C GLU A 45 7.01 -14.35 -10.74
N TYR A 46 6.23 -13.54 -10.03
CA TYR A 46 4.87 -13.18 -10.44
C TYR A 46 4.82 -12.49 -11.81
N LEU A 47 5.83 -11.67 -12.13
CA LEU A 47 5.97 -10.99 -13.42
C LEU A 47 6.59 -11.89 -14.51
N GLY A 48 7.00 -13.12 -14.17
CA GLY A 48 7.62 -14.05 -15.12
C GLY A 48 9.01 -13.60 -15.60
N MET A 49 9.78 -12.91 -14.74
CA MET A 49 11.09 -12.36 -15.11
C MET A 49 12.16 -12.64 -14.06
N LEU A 50 13.42 -12.40 -14.42
CA LEU A 50 14.55 -12.56 -13.50
C LEU A 50 14.54 -11.46 -12.43
N VAL A 51 14.95 -11.81 -11.21
CA VAL A 51 15.04 -10.84 -10.11
C VAL A 51 15.99 -9.68 -10.43
N TYR A 52 17.08 -9.95 -11.15
CA TYR A 52 18.00 -8.91 -11.62
C TYR A 52 17.27 -7.85 -12.46
N ASP A 53 16.54 -8.30 -13.50
CA ASP A 53 15.77 -7.43 -14.38
C ASP A 53 14.66 -6.70 -13.62
N PHE A 54 14.00 -7.36 -12.66
CA PHE A 54 13.00 -6.73 -11.81
C PHE A 54 13.60 -5.58 -10.99
N THR A 55 14.72 -5.82 -10.32
CA THR A 55 15.36 -4.79 -9.49
C THR A 55 15.86 -3.62 -10.32
N ASP A 56 16.44 -3.88 -11.50
CA ASP A 56 16.92 -2.84 -12.41
C ASP A 56 15.77 -1.99 -12.98
N GLN A 57 14.69 -2.63 -13.42
CA GLN A 57 13.57 -1.94 -14.07
C GLN A 57 12.65 -1.24 -13.08
N PHE A 58 12.34 -1.87 -11.94
CA PHE A 58 11.24 -1.44 -11.06
C PHE A 58 11.65 -0.95 -9.68
N CYS A 59 12.93 -1.01 -9.32
CA CYS A 59 13.38 -0.62 -7.98
C CYS A 59 14.47 0.46 -7.98
N ASP A 60 14.51 1.25 -6.92
CA ASP A 60 15.60 2.16 -6.59
C ASP A 60 16.26 1.73 -5.28
N VAL A 61 17.50 2.19 -5.05
CA VAL A 61 18.20 2.00 -3.77
C VAL A 61 18.22 3.31 -3.00
N VAL A 62 17.60 3.31 -1.82
CA VAL A 62 17.64 4.43 -0.87
C VAL A 62 18.52 4.09 0.33
N ASP A 63 19.12 5.12 0.93
CA ASP A 63 20.02 5.01 2.09
C ASP A 63 21.15 4.00 1.88
N ARG A 64 21.58 3.83 0.62
CA ARG A 64 22.65 2.93 0.14
C ARG A 64 22.43 1.43 0.41
N ARG A 65 21.26 1.02 0.93
CA ARG A 65 21.04 -0.36 1.38
C ARG A 65 19.62 -0.88 1.19
N ARG A 66 18.63 0.00 1.06
CA ARG A 66 17.22 -0.40 1.08
C ARG A 66 16.63 -0.30 -0.31
N LEU A 67 16.05 -1.41 -0.77
CA LEU A 67 15.35 -1.49 -2.04
C LEU A 67 13.95 -0.90 -1.87
N VAL A 68 13.55 0.00 -2.76
CA VAL A 68 12.21 0.56 -2.81
C VAL A 68 11.65 0.43 -4.22
N LEU A 69 10.34 0.34 -4.36
CA LEU A 69 9.71 0.44 -5.67
C LEU A 69 9.87 1.84 -6.24
N LYS A 70 10.16 1.91 -7.54
CA LYS A 70 10.16 3.16 -8.30
C LYS A 70 8.78 3.81 -8.29
N LYS A 71 8.79 5.12 -8.54
CA LYS A 71 7.60 5.93 -8.73
C LYS A 71 7.57 6.54 -10.12
N LEU A 72 6.36 6.81 -10.61
CA LEU A 72 6.11 7.65 -11.77
C LEU A 72 6.31 9.13 -11.40
N PRO A 73 6.41 10.03 -12.40
CA PRO A 73 6.60 11.47 -12.14
C PRO A 73 5.52 12.14 -11.28
N ASP A 74 4.34 11.55 -11.19
CA ASP A 74 3.21 12.01 -10.38
C ASP A 74 3.16 11.37 -8.97
N GLU A 75 4.27 10.79 -8.52
CA GLU A 75 4.42 10.05 -7.25
C GLU A 75 3.65 8.73 -7.18
N ALA A 76 2.93 8.32 -8.23
CA ALA A 76 2.28 7.03 -8.27
C ALA A 76 3.28 5.88 -8.29
N CYS A 77 2.92 4.74 -7.67
CA CYS A 77 3.72 3.53 -7.75
C CYS A 77 3.89 3.07 -9.23
N ILE A 78 5.10 2.64 -9.59
CA ILE A 78 5.44 2.14 -10.95
C ILE A 78 4.52 1.01 -11.46
N PHE A 79 3.86 0.26 -10.56
CA PHE A 79 2.94 -0.82 -10.91
C PHE A 79 1.47 -0.40 -11.00
N LEU A 80 1.16 0.89 -10.85
CA LEU A 80 -0.19 1.40 -11.01
C LEU A 80 -0.45 1.76 -12.48
N ASN A 81 -1.50 1.19 -13.07
CA ASN A 81 -2.01 1.54 -14.39
C ASN A 81 -3.51 1.90 -14.33
N GLU A 82 -4.14 2.08 -15.49
CA GLU A 82 -5.58 2.41 -15.61
C GLU A 82 -6.49 1.33 -14.99
N GLU A 83 -6.07 0.07 -15.03
CA GLU A 83 -6.78 -1.08 -14.44
C GLU A 83 -6.48 -1.27 -12.93
N GLY A 84 -5.53 -0.47 -12.39
CA GLY A 84 -5.12 -0.46 -11.00
C GLY A 84 -3.74 -1.08 -10.75
N CYS A 85 -3.55 -1.67 -9.58
CA CYS A 85 -2.26 -2.27 -9.21
C CYS A 85 -2.08 -3.60 -9.95
N ARG A 86 -1.17 -3.65 -10.93
CA ARG A 86 -0.95 -4.85 -11.76
C ARG A 86 -0.26 -6.01 -11.04
N VAL A 87 0.39 -5.72 -9.92
CA VAL A 87 1.03 -6.71 -9.03
C VAL A 87 0.21 -6.94 -7.77
N HIS A 88 -1.13 -6.80 -7.84
CA HIS A 88 -1.98 -6.82 -6.65
C HIS A 88 -1.75 -8.08 -5.78
N ASP A 89 -1.65 -9.25 -6.42
CA ASP A 89 -1.54 -10.53 -5.72
C ASP A 89 -0.13 -10.77 -5.16
N ALA A 90 0.87 -10.20 -5.83
CA ALA A 90 2.27 -10.21 -5.40
C ALA A 90 2.70 -8.94 -4.64
N LYS A 91 1.75 -8.13 -4.15
CA LYS A 91 2.07 -6.88 -3.45
C LYS A 91 3.06 -7.11 -2.30
N PRO A 92 4.07 -6.23 -2.13
CA PRO A 92 5.01 -6.32 -1.04
C PRO A 92 4.30 -6.13 0.30
N GLY A 93 4.94 -6.58 1.37
CA GLY A 93 4.43 -6.56 2.72
C GLY A 93 3.98 -5.17 3.14
N GLN A 94 4.73 -4.12 2.82
CA GLN A 94 4.31 -2.75 3.16
C GLN A 94 2.97 -2.37 2.53
N CYS A 95 2.71 -2.75 1.28
CA CYS A 95 1.41 -2.50 0.64
C CYS A 95 0.29 -3.39 1.20
N ARG A 96 0.60 -4.63 1.58
CA ARG A 96 -0.35 -5.61 2.13
C ARG A 96 -0.74 -5.31 3.57
N ASP A 97 0.23 -4.83 4.35
CA ASP A 97 0.10 -4.48 5.76
C ASP A 97 -0.61 -3.13 5.95
N PHE A 98 -0.74 -2.32 4.89
CA PHE A 98 -1.53 -1.09 4.91
C PHE A 98 -3.03 -1.39 4.79
N PRO A 99 -3.91 -0.75 5.58
CA PRO A 99 -3.66 0.21 6.66
C PRO A 99 -3.66 -0.45 8.05
N SER A 100 -3.73 -1.78 8.10
CA SER A 100 -3.86 -2.53 9.33
C SER A 100 -2.61 -2.33 10.18
N LYS A 101 -1.46 -2.91 9.83
CA LYS A 101 -0.26 -2.85 10.68
C LYS A 101 0.44 -1.49 10.70
N TRP A 102 0.19 -0.67 9.69
CA TRP A 102 0.72 0.69 9.66
C TRP A 102 -0.22 1.62 8.87
N ARG A 103 -0.28 2.88 9.31
CA ARG A 103 -0.99 3.98 8.66
C ARG A 103 -0.56 5.30 9.28
N THR A 104 -0.87 6.40 8.61
CA THR A 104 -0.75 7.75 9.18
C THR A 104 -2.14 8.35 9.40
N PRO A 105 -2.29 9.46 10.15
CA PRO A 105 -3.58 10.14 10.26
C PRO A 105 -4.18 10.52 8.88
N ALA A 106 -3.33 10.95 7.94
CA ALA A 106 -3.73 11.27 6.57
C ALA A 106 -4.33 10.06 5.81
N SER A 107 -4.06 8.82 6.23
CA SER A 107 -4.66 7.63 5.62
C SER A 107 -6.18 7.64 5.67
N LEU A 108 -6.78 8.26 6.69
CA LEU A 108 -8.24 8.43 6.81
C LEU A 108 -8.80 9.36 5.73
N GLU A 109 -7.98 10.24 5.18
CA GLU A 109 -8.39 11.25 4.20
C GLU A 109 -8.38 10.73 2.76
N TYR A 110 -7.56 9.73 2.45
CA TYR A 110 -7.46 9.18 1.08
C TYR A 110 -7.92 7.73 0.96
N CYS A 111 -7.80 6.89 1.99
CA CYS A 111 -8.11 5.48 1.86
C CYS A 111 -9.63 5.24 1.92
N GLN A 112 -10.23 4.91 0.76
CA GLN A 112 -11.66 4.62 0.68
C GLN A 112 -12.09 3.47 1.61
N GLY A 113 -11.30 2.40 1.72
CA GLY A 113 -11.63 1.28 2.60
C GLY A 113 -11.67 1.67 4.08
N LEU A 114 -10.80 2.59 4.52
CA LEU A 114 -10.86 3.14 5.88
C LEU A 114 -12.08 4.03 6.07
N LYS A 115 -12.36 4.92 5.11
CA LYS A 115 -13.55 5.80 5.18
C LYS A 115 -14.85 5.01 5.29
N GLU A 116 -15.00 3.98 4.47
CA GLU A 116 -16.17 3.11 4.52
C GLU A 116 -16.28 2.38 5.85
N LEU A 117 -15.17 1.85 6.37
CA LEU A 117 -15.16 1.17 7.66
C LEU A 117 -15.58 2.14 8.78
N MET A 118 -15.05 3.36 8.80
CA MET A 118 -15.41 4.40 9.77
C MET A 118 -16.89 4.82 9.69
N ASN A 119 -17.47 4.85 8.49
CA ASN A 119 -18.86 5.25 8.28
C ASN A 119 -19.85 4.10 8.53
N SER A 120 -19.39 2.84 8.51
CA SER A 120 -20.23 1.65 8.70
C SER A 120 -20.41 1.26 10.16
N ASP A 121 -19.66 1.89 11.07
CA ASP A 121 -19.76 1.67 12.51
C ASP A 121 -20.58 2.76 13.22
N VAL A 122 -21.25 3.64 12.45
CA VAL A 122 -22.23 4.65 12.89
C VAL A 122 -23.67 4.13 12.76
#